data_AF-A0A389MLE6-F1
#
_entry.id   AF-A0A389MLE6-F1
#
_cell.length_a   1.000
_cell.length_b   1.000
_cell.length_c   1.000
_cell.angle_alpha   90.00
_cell.angle_beta   90.00
_cell.angle_gamma   90.00
#
_symmetry.space_group_name_H-M   'P 1'
#
loop_
_entity.id
_entity.type
_entity.pdbx_description
1 polymer ?
#
loop_
_entity_poly.entity_id
_entity_poly.type
_entity_poly.pdbx_seq_one_letter_code
_entity_poly.pdbx_strand_id
1 'polypeptide(L)'
;MITPREHEALVTVRDALAAGEFRHSRITEGPDGPTFNMRSTCLSGDCGTIACIGGWMAITMLGLAREKPVSYENQTQVFDFVTDYGDGELLPSSPSLKVLFYPPGAREDEEWWDFITPAYAVEAIDNFLRDGDPRWGAIRRRIT
;
A
#
# COMPACT_ATOMS: atom_id res chain seq x y z
N MET A 1 -16.76 2.17 -6.00
CA MET A 1 -17.20 1.66 -4.68
C MET A 1 -16.45 0.37 -4.44
N ILE A 2 -15.82 0.22 -3.28
CA ILE A 2 -15.04 -0.98 -2.93
C ILE A 2 -15.96 -2.10 -2.45
N THR A 3 -15.55 -3.36 -2.62
CA THR A 3 -16.30 -4.52 -2.14
C THR A 3 -16.20 -4.68 -0.62
N PRO A 4 -17.09 -5.47 0.04
CA PRO A 4 -16.98 -5.73 1.47
C PRO A 4 -15.64 -6.37 1.87
N ARG A 5 -15.10 -7.28 1.05
CA ARG A 5 -13.80 -7.92 1.28
C ARG A 5 -12.65 -6.92 1.17
N GLU A 6 -12.70 -6.03 0.18
CA GLU A 6 -11.73 -4.94 0.03
C GLU A 6 -11.80 -3.97 1.22
N HIS A 7 -13.01 -3.63 1.68
CA HIS A 7 -13.22 -2.79 2.85
C HIS A 7 -12.62 -3.41 4.12
N GLU A 8 -12.90 -4.69 4.38
CA GLU A 8 -12.37 -5.42 5.54
C GLU A 8 -10.84 -5.49 5.52
N ALA A 9 -10.25 -5.81 4.37
CA ALA A 9 -8.80 -5.83 4.22
C ALA A 9 -8.18 -4.45 4.42
N LEU A 10 -8.81 -3.40 3.91
CA LEU A 10 -8.35 -2.03 4.07
C LEU A 10 -8.40 -1.57 5.54
N VAL A 11 -9.46 -1.91 6.27
CA VAL A 11 -9.56 -1.65 7.72
C VAL A 11 -8.47 -2.41 8.49
N THR A 12 -8.24 -3.68 8.15
CA THR A 12 -7.20 -4.51 8.80
C THR A 12 -5.80 -3.92 8.59
N VAL A 13 -5.51 -3.39 7.39
CA VAL A 13 -4.24 -2.70 7.12
C VAL A 13 -4.15 -1.39 7.90
N ARG A 14 -5.24 -0.59 7.94
CA ARG A 14 -5.30 0.66 8.72
C ARG A 14 -5.01 0.43 10.19
N ASP A 15 -5.64 -0.58 10.79
CA ASP A 15 -5.46 -0.89 12.21
C ASP A 15 -4.03 -1.34 12.52
N ALA A 16 -3.43 -2.16 11.66
CA ALA A 16 -2.04 -2.59 11.81
C ALA A 16 -1.03 -1.44 11.64
N LEU A 17 -1.27 -0.50 10.71
CA LEU A 17 -0.49 0.74 10.59
C LEU A 17 -0.61 1.61 11.84
N ALA A 18 -1.83 1.77 12.37
CA ALA A 18 -2.09 2.56 13.58
C ALA A 18 -1.49 1.93 14.84
N ALA A 19 -1.44 0.59 14.91
CA ALA A 19 -0.82 -0.16 16.00
C ALA A 19 0.72 -0.16 15.97
N GLY A 20 1.32 0.34 14.88
CA GLY A 20 2.78 0.37 14.71
C GLY A 20 3.39 -0.98 14.34
N GLU A 21 2.60 -1.90 13.76
CA GLU A 21 3.11 -3.19 13.28
C GLU A 21 4.12 -3.02 12.13
N PHE A 22 3.99 -1.95 11.34
CA PHE A 22 4.87 -1.66 10.22
C PHE A 22 5.88 -0.57 10.56
N ARG A 23 7.17 -0.88 10.42
CA ARG A 23 8.22 0.14 10.48
C ARG A 23 8.32 0.87 9.15
N HIS A 24 8.20 2.19 9.16
CA HIS A 24 8.49 2.99 7.97
C HIS A 24 9.94 2.77 7.54
N SER A 25 10.16 2.41 6.28
CA SER A 25 11.50 2.14 5.74
C SER A 25 11.59 2.59 4.30
N ARG A 26 12.63 3.34 3.94
CA ARG A 26 12.88 3.75 2.56
C ARG A 26 13.49 2.63 1.70
N ILE A 27 13.96 1.57 2.35
CA ILE A 27 14.48 0.35 1.73
C ILE A 27 13.51 -0.76 2.12
N THR A 28 12.92 -1.43 1.13
CA THR A 28 11.95 -2.50 1.36
C THR A 28 12.60 -3.76 1.92
N GLU A 29 13.88 -3.97 1.63
CA GLU A 29 14.72 -4.99 2.24
C GLU A 29 15.38 -4.51 3.55
N GLY A 30 15.08 -5.20 4.65
CA GLY A 30 15.81 -5.04 5.90
C GLY A 30 15.55 -6.24 6.82
N PRO A 31 16.46 -6.58 7.74
CA PRO A 31 16.36 -7.83 8.51
C PRO A 31 15.19 -7.89 9.53
N ASP A 32 14.58 -6.76 9.93
CA ASP A 32 13.74 -6.73 11.14
C ASP A 32 12.26 -6.35 10.89
N GLY A 33 11.33 -7.30 11.03
CA GLY A 33 9.86 -7.12 11.00
C GLY A 33 9.21 -6.45 9.76
N PRO A 34 7.89 -6.59 9.51
CA PRO A 34 7.25 -6.03 8.32
C PRO A 34 7.46 -4.50 8.18
N THR A 35 7.69 -4.03 6.96
CA THR A 35 8.00 -2.62 6.66
C THR A 35 6.89 -1.93 5.88
N PHE A 36 6.78 -0.62 6.02
CA PHE A 36 5.91 0.22 5.20
C PHE A 36 6.74 1.15 4.31
N ASN A 37 6.42 1.17 3.02
CA ASN A 37 7.01 2.08 2.05
C ASN A 37 6.01 2.32 0.90
N MET A 38 5.75 3.58 0.55
CA MET A 38 4.89 3.93 -0.57
C MET A 38 5.67 4.19 -1.88
N ARG A 39 7.00 4.03 -1.93
CA ARG A 39 7.84 4.33 -3.10
C ARG A 39 7.31 3.75 -4.41
N SER A 40 7.35 4.55 -5.47
CA SER A 40 6.89 4.13 -6.81
C SER A 40 7.92 3.30 -7.60
N THR A 41 9.15 3.13 -7.10
CA THR A 41 10.17 2.34 -7.81
C THR A 41 10.00 0.85 -7.49
N CYS A 42 9.90 0.06 -8.54
CA CYS A 42 9.98 -1.39 -8.48
C CYS A 42 11.19 -1.79 -9.33
N LEU A 43 12.37 -1.82 -8.70
CA LEU A 43 13.62 -2.26 -9.34
C LEU A 43 14.13 -3.46 -8.57
N SER A 44 14.29 -4.59 -9.27
CA SER A 44 15.17 -5.70 -8.84
C SER A 44 14.92 -6.26 -7.43
N GLY A 45 13.65 -6.41 -7.00
CA GLY A 45 13.30 -7.00 -5.69
C GLY A 45 12.96 -5.98 -4.60
N ASP A 46 13.33 -4.71 -4.78
CA ASP A 46 12.86 -3.61 -3.94
C ASP A 46 11.61 -3.00 -4.57
N CYS A 47 10.43 -3.46 -4.13
CA CYS A 47 9.18 -3.00 -4.67
C CYS A 47 8.33 -2.36 -3.57
N GLY A 48 8.28 -1.03 -3.56
CA GLY A 48 7.35 -0.27 -2.71
C GLY A 48 5.91 -0.76 -2.88
N THR A 49 5.55 -1.30 -4.05
CA THR A 49 4.26 -1.96 -4.34
C THR A 49 3.88 -3.07 -3.35
N ILE A 50 4.84 -3.78 -2.73
CA ILE A 50 4.54 -4.87 -1.78
C ILE A 50 4.43 -4.32 -0.35
N ALA A 51 5.22 -3.31 -0.02
CA ALA A 51 5.25 -2.68 1.30
C ALA A 51 4.30 -1.48 1.44
N CYS A 52 3.54 -1.13 0.40
CA CYS A 52 2.58 -0.04 0.40
C CYS A 52 1.21 -0.48 0.92
N ILE A 53 0.25 0.46 0.98
CA ILE A 53 -1.13 0.17 1.37
C ILE A 53 -1.72 -0.96 0.51
N GLY A 54 -1.54 -0.88 -0.80
CA GLY A 54 -2.04 -1.88 -1.74
C GLY A 54 -1.41 -3.25 -1.53
N GLY A 55 -0.10 -3.31 -1.30
CA GLY A 55 0.61 -4.57 -1.09
C GLY A 55 0.19 -5.29 0.17
N TRP A 56 0.09 -4.57 1.30
CA TRP A 56 -0.41 -5.15 2.55
C TRP A 56 -1.88 -5.54 2.50
N MET A 57 -2.67 -4.81 1.70
CA MET A 57 -4.06 -5.17 1.44
C MET A 57 -4.16 -6.47 0.63
N ALA A 58 -3.34 -6.63 -0.41
CA ALA A 58 -3.24 -7.88 -1.18
C ALA A 58 -2.84 -9.06 -0.30
N ILE A 59 -1.80 -8.92 0.52
CA ILE A 59 -1.34 -9.94 1.48
C ILE A 59 -2.47 -10.37 2.40
N THR A 60 -3.23 -9.40 2.93
CA THR A 60 -4.38 -9.66 3.81
C THR A 60 -5.49 -10.39 3.05
N MET A 61 -5.84 -9.95 1.84
CA MET A 61 -6.90 -10.56 1.04
C MET A 61 -6.55 -11.97 0.57
N LEU A 62 -5.29 -12.24 0.25
CA LEU A 62 -4.79 -13.54 -0.17
C LEU A 62 -4.61 -14.52 1.02
N GLY A 63 -4.79 -14.06 2.26
CA GLY A 63 -4.59 -14.88 3.45
C GLY A 63 -3.14 -15.27 3.67
N LEU A 64 -2.19 -14.48 3.14
CA LEU A 64 -0.77 -14.73 3.27
C LEU A 64 -0.29 -14.29 4.66
N ALA A 65 0.65 -15.05 5.21
CA ALA A 65 1.28 -14.68 6.47
C ALA A 65 2.06 -13.36 6.29
N ARG A 66 1.93 -12.45 7.26
CA ARG A 66 2.72 -11.21 7.34
C ARG A 66 4.14 -11.52 7.84
N GLU A 67 4.88 -12.30 7.06
CA GLU A 67 6.24 -12.72 7.38
C GLU A 67 7.28 -11.86 6.65
N LYS A 68 8.50 -11.86 7.19
CA LYS A 68 9.65 -11.22 6.55
C LYS A 68 10.59 -12.27 5.94
N PRO A 69 11.06 -12.06 4.68
CA PRO A 69 10.38 -11.35 3.60
C PRO A 69 9.25 -12.18 2.97
N VAL A 70 8.27 -11.52 2.37
CA VAL A 70 7.26 -12.16 1.50
C VAL A 70 8.01 -12.95 0.43
N SER A 71 7.73 -14.26 0.34
CA SER A 71 8.42 -15.15 -0.62
C SER A 71 8.29 -14.62 -2.04
N TYR A 72 9.33 -14.84 -2.87
CA TYR A 72 9.34 -14.38 -4.27
C TYR A 72 8.07 -14.80 -5.05
N GLU A 73 7.55 -16.00 -4.79
CA GLU A 73 6.30 -16.51 -5.36
C GLU A 73 5.07 -15.64 -4.99
N ASN A 74 5.02 -15.15 -3.76
CA ASN A 74 3.97 -14.26 -3.29
C ASN A 74 4.15 -12.83 -3.81
N GLN A 75 5.37 -12.41 -4.14
CA GLN A 75 5.65 -11.07 -4.65
C GLN A 75 4.94 -10.80 -5.97
N THR A 76 4.92 -11.77 -6.90
CA THR A 76 4.21 -11.65 -8.17
C THR A 76 2.71 -11.46 -7.97
N GLN A 77 2.07 -12.26 -7.11
CA GLN A 77 0.62 -12.16 -6.86
C GLN A 77 0.24 -10.82 -6.23
N VAL A 78 1.07 -10.33 -5.29
CA VAL A 78 0.88 -9.01 -4.67
C VAL A 78 1.09 -7.89 -5.69
N PHE A 79 2.10 -8.01 -6.55
CA PHE A 79 2.37 -7.04 -7.60
C PHE A 79 1.21 -6.95 -8.59
N ASP A 80 0.70 -8.09 -9.07
CA ASP A 80 -0.42 -8.16 -10.00
C ASP A 80 -1.69 -7.53 -9.42
N PHE A 81 -1.95 -7.75 -8.12
CA PHE A 81 -3.05 -7.11 -7.40
C PHE A 81 -2.92 -5.58 -7.43
N VAL A 82 -1.77 -5.03 -7.08
CA VAL A 82 -1.63 -3.58 -6.93
C VAL A 82 -1.59 -2.87 -8.29
N THR A 83 -0.92 -3.48 -9.27
CA THR A 83 -0.60 -2.83 -10.57
C THR A 83 -1.56 -3.13 -11.70
N ASP A 84 -2.56 -3.99 -11.50
CA ASP A 84 -3.61 -4.30 -12.49
C ASP A 84 -3.06 -4.99 -13.76
N TYR A 85 -2.01 -5.82 -13.63
CA TYR A 85 -1.38 -6.55 -14.75
C TYR A 85 -2.01 -7.91 -15.07
N GLY A 86 -3.03 -8.37 -14.34
CA GLY A 86 -3.56 -9.74 -14.45
C GLY A 86 -4.99 -9.83 -15.00
N ASP A 87 -5.25 -10.77 -15.91
CA ASP A 87 -6.58 -11.09 -16.48
C ASP A 87 -7.50 -11.91 -15.53
N GLY A 88 -7.29 -11.87 -14.20
CA GLY A 88 -7.87 -12.85 -13.24
C GLY A 88 -8.79 -12.29 -12.14
N GLU A 89 -9.54 -13.18 -11.48
CA GLU A 89 -10.48 -12.88 -10.36
C GLU A 89 -9.83 -12.31 -9.08
N LEU A 90 -8.52 -12.09 -9.09
CA LEU A 90 -7.73 -11.59 -7.95
C LEU A 90 -7.44 -10.09 -8.01
N LEU A 91 -7.95 -9.37 -9.01
CA LEU A 91 -7.78 -7.92 -9.12
C LEU A 91 -8.47 -7.17 -7.96
N PRO A 92 -7.99 -5.98 -7.55
CA PRO A 92 -8.84 -5.01 -6.90
C PRO A 92 -9.96 -4.69 -7.88
N SER A 93 -11.11 -5.31 -7.64
CA SER A 93 -12.33 -5.18 -8.41
C SER A 93 -12.80 -3.72 -8.52
N SER A 94 -12.29 -2.83 -7.67
CA SER A 94 -12.66 -1.44 -7.64
C SER A 94 -11.55 -0.50 -8.17
N PRO A 95 -11.76 0.15 -9.33
CA PRO A 95 -10.98 1.30 -9.76
C PRO A 95 -10.87 2.41 -8.70
N SER A 96 -11.78 2.43 -7.73
CA SER A 96 -11.77 3.35 -6.60
C SER A 96 -10.58 3.17 -5.65
N LEU A 97 -9.91 2.02 -5.61
CA LEU A 97 -8.73 1.83 -4.75
C LEU A 97 -7.46 2.46 -5.34
N LYS A 98 -7.40 2.64 -6.66
CA LYS A 98 -6.21 3.21 -7.33
C LYS A 98 -5.88 4.62 -6.81
N VAL A 99 -6.89 5.43 -6.47
CA VAL A 99 -6.64 6.79 -5.92
C VAL A 99 -5.94 6.75 -4.55
N LEU A 100 -6.10 5.67 -3.80
CA LEU A 100 -5.44 5.46 -2.51
C LEU A 100 -4.02 4.92 -2.70
N PHE A 101 -3.81 4.00 -3.64
CA PHE A 101 -2.51 3.37 -3.87
C PHE A 101 -1.53 4.25 -4.65
N TYR A 102 -2.05 5.16 -5.49
CA TYR A 102 -1.26 6.02 -6.35
C TYR A 102 -1.59 7.51 -6.09
N PRO A 103 -0.96 8.14 -5.08
CA PRO A 103 -1.16 9.55 -4.78
C PRO A 103 -0.95 10.46 -6.01
N PRO A 104 -1.89 11.35 -6.36
CA PRO A 104 -1.79 12.17 -7.56
C PRO A 104 -0.63 13.16 -7.51
N GLY A 105 -0.11 13.48 -8.70
CA GLY A 105 0.95 14.47 -8.87
C GLY A 105 2.36 13.92 -8.69
N ALA A 106 2.51 12.62 -8.47
CA ALA A 106 3.80 11.94 -8.51
C ALA A 106 4.26 11.79 -9.96
N ARG A 107 5.32 12.49 -10.32
CA ARG A 107 6.17 12.04 -11.42
C ARG A 107 7.10 10.96 -10.87
N GLU A 108 7.65 10.10 -11.73
CA GLU A 108 8.54 8.99 -11.34
C GLU A 108 9.80 9.45 -10.55
N ASP A 109 10.10 10.75 -10.53
CA ASP A 109 11.19 11.41 -9.81
C ASP A 109 10.77 12.08 -8.48
N GLU A 110 9.49 12.02 -8.09
CA GLU A 110 9.01 12.65 -6.86
C GLU A 110 9.28 11.79 -5.62
N GLU A 111 10.41 12.06 -4.95
CA GLU A 111 10.87 11.39 -3.72
C GLU A 111 9.89 11.45 -2.53
N TRP A 112 8.83 12.28 -2.57
CA TRP A 112 7.97 12.50 -1.40
C TRP A 112 7.16 11.25 -0.99
N TRP A 113 6.98 10.27 -1.87
CA TRP A 113 6.34 9.00 -1.54
C TRP A 113 7.11 8.24 -0.46
N ASP A 114 8.45 8.39 -0.43
CA ASP A 114 9.35 7.79 0.56
C ASP A 114 9.22 8.41 1.96
N PHE A 115 8.43 9.47 2.07
CA PHE A 115 8.17 10.19 3.31
C PHE A 115 6.73 9.99 3.81
N ILE A 116 5.91 9.22 3.07
CA ILE A 116 4.59 8.80 3.54
C ILE A 116 4.80 7.78 4.66
N THR A 117 4.73 8.25 5.89
CA THR A 117 4.77 7.41 7.09
C THR A 117 3.47 6.60 7.27
N PRO A 118 3.47 5.55 8.12
CA PRO A 118 2.26 4.84 8.53
C PRO A 118 1.15 5.78 9.03
N ALA A 119 1.49 6.84 9.76
CA ALA A 119 0.50 7.81 10.24
C ALA A 119 -0.20 8.56 9.10
N TYR A 120 0.54 8.96 8.06
CA TYR A 120 -0.05 9.57 6.87
C TYR A 120 -0.88 8.58 6.06
N ALA A 121 -0.46 7.32 6.00
CA ALA A 121 -1.23 6.26 5.35
C ALA A 121 -2.55 6.00 6.09
N VAL A 122 -2.55 5.93 7.43
CA VAL A 122 -3.76 5.82 8.25
C VAL A 122 -4.72 6.97 7.96
N GLU A 123 -4.22 8.20 7.95
CA GLU A 123 -5.04 9.37 7.65
C GLU A 123 -5.65 9.31 6.24
N ALA A 124 -4.88 8.88 5.24
CA ALA A 124 -5.38 8.69 3.88
C ALA A 124 -6.47 7.62 3.80
N ILE A 125 -6.29 6.51 4.50
CA ILE A 125 -7.28 5.43 4.57
C ILE A 125 -8.56 5.93 5.25
N ASP A 126 -8.46 6.64 6.38
CA ASP A 126 -9.62 7.15 7.11
C ASP A 126 -10.40 8.17 6.28
N ASN A 127 -9.70 9.06 5.55
CA ASN A 127 -10.34 9.99 4.62
C ASN A 127 -11.05 9.25 3.48
N PHE A 128 -10.41 8.22 2.90
CA PHE A 128 -11.00 7.43 1.83
C PHE A 128 -12.22 6.64 2.29
N LEU A 129 -12.16 5.99 3.46
CA LEU A 129 -13.29 5.24 4.02
C LEU A 129 -14.49 6.16 4.33
N ARG A 130 -14.23 7.39 4.77
CA ARG A 130 -15.29 8.37 5.09
C ARG A 130 -15.87 9.05 3.86
N ASP A 131 -15.02 9.51 2.95
CA ASP A 131 -15.39 10.48 1.89
C ASP A 131 -15.18 9.93 0.47
N GLY A 132 -14.53 8.77 0.31
CA GLY A 132 -14.08 8.26 -0.99
C GLY A 132 -12.86 8.97 -1.58
N ASP A 133 -12.28 9.93 -0.85
CA ASP A 133 -11.09 10.69 -1.25
C ASP A 133 -10.02 10.60 -0.15
N PRO A 134 -8.81 10.07 -0.43
CA PRO A 134 -7.72 9.99 0.55
C PRO A 134 -7.12 11.35 0.94
N ARG A 135 -7.42 12.43 0.21
CA ARG A 135 -6.91 13.79 0.43
C ARG A 135 -5.38 13.89 0.38
N TRP A 136 -4.75 13.11 -0.51
CA TRP A 136 -3.30 13.11 -0.70
C TRP A 136 -2.70 14.50 -0.92
N GLY A 137 -3.41 15.42 -1.58
CA GLY A 137 -2.93 16.80 -1.76
C GLY A 137 -2.75 17.57 -0.44
N ALA A 138 -3.57 17.31 0.58
CA ALA A 138 -3.42 17.90 1.91
C ALA A 138 -2.31 17.23 2.72
N ILE A 139 -2.15 15.91 2.57
CA ILE A 139 -1.05 15.14 3.18
C ILE A 139 0.29 15.60 2.59
N ARG A 140 0.40 15.69 1.26
CA ARG A 140 1.61 16.12 0.55
C ARG A 140 2.16 17.45 1.07
N ARG A 141 1.29 18.46 1.27
CA ARG A 141 1.67 19.78 1.82
C ARG A 141 2.25 19.76 3.23
N ARG A 142 2.15 18.64 3.95
CA ARG A 142 2.73 18.46 5.30
C ARG A 142 4.02 17.65 5.28
N ILE A 143 4.31 16.99 4.16
CA ILE A 143 5.52 16.21 3.91
C ILE A 143 6.62 17.11 3.32
N THR A 144 6.24 18.00 2.39
CA THR A 144 7.11 18.99 1.73
C THR A 144 7.09 20.33 2.46
#